data_AF-A0A3C0YQE0-F1
#
_entry.id   AF-A0A3C0YQE0-F1
#
_cell.length_a   1.000
_cell.length_b   1.000
_cell.length_c   1.000
_cell.angle_alpha   90.00
_cell.angle_beta   90.00
_cell.angle_gamma   90.00
#
_symmetry.space_group_name_H-M   'P 1'
#
loop_
_entity.id
_entity.type
_entity.pdbx_description
1 polymer ?
#
loop_
_entity_poly.entity_id
_entity_poly.type
_entity_poly.pdbx_seq_one_letter_code
_entity_poly.pdbx_strand_id
1 'polypeptide(L)' 'MTFIVNHDGVVYQKDLGENTGQQAQTMKLYNPDKTWTKIQ' A
#
# COMPACT_ATOMS: atom_id res chain seq x y z
N MET A 1 8.48 3.79 -5.23
CA MET A 1 8.29 2.38 -4.85
C MET A 1 7.91 2.33 -3.38
N THR A 2 6.73 1.80 -3.08
CA THR A 2 6.13 1.84 -1.73
C THR A 2 5.68 0.45 -1.31
N PHE A 3 5.85 0.15 -0.02
CA PHE A 3 5.46 -1.12 0.59
C PHE A 3 4.48 -0.88 1.74
N ILE A 4 3.48 -1.74 1.86
CA ILE A 4 2.49 -1.71 2.93
C ILE A 4 2.37 -3.11 3.50
N VAL A 5 2.36 -3.20 4.83
CA VAL A 5 2.16 -4.48 5.54
C VAL A 5 0.74 -4.47 6.10
N ASN A 6 -0.04 -5.51 5.82
CA ASN A 6 -1.38 -5.66 6.38
C ASN A 6 -1.34 -6.34 7.76
N HIS A 7 -2.51 -6.47 8.40
CA HIS A 7 -2.63 -7.09 9.73
C HIS A 7 -2.24 -8.58 9.77
N ASP A 8 -2.34 -9.29 8.65
CA ASP A 8 -1.88 -10.68 8.49
C ASP A 8 -0.36 -10.80 8.30
N GLY A 9 0.38 -9.68 8.33
CA GLY A 9 1.83 -9.66 8.08
C GLY A 9 2.20 -9.82 6.61
N VAL A 10 1.24 -9.71 5.70
CA VAL A 10 1.46 -9.77 4.26
C VAL A 10 1.97 -8.43 3.76
N VAL A 11 3.09 -8.46 3.04
CA VAL A 11 3.65 -7.29 2.38
C VAL A 11 3.01 -7.12 1.01
N TYR A 12 2.55 -5.91 0.73
CA TYR A 12 2.07 -5.50 -0.58
C TYR A 12 2.93 -4.37 -1.09
N GLN A 13 3.21 -4.39 -2.38
CA GLN A 13 3.95 -3.35 -3.06
C GLN A 13 3.04 -2.68 -4.09
N LYS A 14 3.12 -1.35 -4.11
CA LYS A 14 2.54 -0.51 -5.15
C LYS A 14 3.33 0.77 -5.24
N ASP A 15 3.51 1.26 -6.45
CA ASP A 15 4.02 2.61 -6.63
C ASP A 15 2.86 3.61 -6.48
N LEU A 16 2.91 4.42 -5.42
CA LEU A 16 1.95 5.50 -5.18
C LEU A 16 2.45 6.85 -5.74
N GLY A 17 3.60 6.85 -6.43
CA GLY A 17 4.22 8.04 -6.99
C GLY A 17 4.73 9.04 -5.95
N GLU A 18 4.98 10.25 -6.43
CA GLU A 18 5.57 11.39 -5.72
C GLU A 18 4.78 11.78 -4.46
N ASN A 19 3.46 11.57 -4.48
CA ASN A 19 2.54 11.96 -3.42
C ASN A 19 2.27 10.83 -2.41
N THR A 20 3.16 9.84 -2.33
CA THR A 20 3.05 8.69 -1.41
C THR A 20 2.75 9.13 0.02
N GLY A 21 3.41 10.18 0.53
CA GLY A 21 3.22 10.66 1.91
C GLY A 21 1.80 11.17 2.18
N GLN A 22 1.24 11.99 1.30
CA GLN A 22 -0.14 12.51 1.45
C GLN A 22 -1.19 11.42 1.25
N GLN A 23 -0.96 10.52 0.28
CA GLN A 23 -1.81 9.36 0.04
C GLN A 23 -1.87 8.46 1.29
N ALA A 24 -0.71 8.12 1.86
CA ALA A 24 -0.63 7.31 3.07
C ALA A 24 -1.31 7.99 4.27
N GLN A 25 -1.14 9.30 4.45
CA GLN A 25 -1.78 10.05 5.53
C GLN A 25 -3.30 10.16 5.38
N THR A 26 -3.80 10.22 4.14
CA THR A 26 -5.24 10.32 3.86
C THR A 26 -5.93 8.95 3.87
N MET A 27 -5.16 7.85 3.76
CA MET A 27 -5.69 6.50 3.68
C MET A 27 -6.16 5.99 5.05
N LYS A 28 -7.47 6.17 5.32
CA LYS A 28 -8.12 5.71 6.57
C LYS A 28 -8.42 4.21 6.59
N LEU A 29 -8.64 3.62 5.42
CA LEU A 29 -8.95 2.21 5.25
C LEU A 29 -8.02 1.64 4.18
N TYR A 30 -7.29 0.60 4.56
CA TYR A 30 -6.50 -0.16 3.61
C TYR A 30 -7.43 -1.04 2.77
N ASN A 31 -7.65 -0.64 1.51
CA ASN A 31 -8.36 -1.46 0.52
C ASN A 31 -7.37 -1.96 -0.54
N PRO A 32 -6.87 -3.20 -0.43
CA PRO A 32 -6.02 -3.79 -1.45
C PRO A 32 -6.86 -4.15 -2.67
N ASP A 33 -7.11 -3.15 -3.52
CA ASP A 33 -7.61 -3.38 -4.88
C ASP A 33 -6.70 -4.32 -5.67
N LYS A 34 -7.19 -4.88 -6.79
CA LYS A 34 -6.43 -5.80 -7.68
C LYS A 34 -5.15 -5.20 -8.27
N THR A 35 -4.89 -3.91 -8.04
CA THR A 35 -3.69 -3.18 -8.47
C THR A 35 -2.52 -3.32 -7.49
N TRP A 36 -2.74 -3.92 -6.31
CA TRP A 36 -1.69 -4.19 -5.34
C TRP A 36 -1.04 -5.55 -5.60
N THR A 37 0.28 -5.57 -5.69
CA THR A 37 1.04 -6.80 -5.85
C THR A 37 1.43 -7.30 -4.47
N LYS A 38 0.96 -8.49 -4.09
CA LYS A 38 1.46 -9.18 -2.89
C LYS A 38 2.91 -9.58 -3.14
N ILE A 39 3.81 -9.16 -2.27
CA ILE A 39 5.21 -9.57 -2.26
C ILE A 39 5.38 -10.53 -1.08
N GLN A 40 5.96 -11.70 -1.36
CA GLN A 40 6.27 -12.71 -0.34
C GLN A 40 7.70 -12.54 0.13
#